data_AF-E5VGT4-F1
#
_entry.id   AF-E5VGT4-F1
#
_cell.length_a   1.000
_cell.length_b   1.000
_cell.length_c   1.000
_cell.angle_alpha   90.00
_cell.angle_beta   90.00
_cell.angle_gamma   90.00
#
_symmetry.space_group_name_H-M   'P 1'
#
loop_
_entity.id
_entity.type
_entity.pdbx_description
1 polymer ?
#
loop_
_entity_poly.entity_id
_entity_poly.type
_entity_poly.pdbx_seq_one_letter_code
_entity_poly.pdbx_strand_id
1 'polypeptide(L)'
;MKNLFRMRDFLTHLKFFAARVFDHMEYKDTMQEIYKVMVEQNENAFSGVKKIAEYIKKQYNYKLTIDEQLYLLIHIKRILDEQTK
;
A
#
# COMPACT_ATOMS: atom_id res chain seq x y z
N MET A 1 -2.43 24.99 9.83
CA MET A 1 -2.62 24.11 11.01
C MET A 1 -3.29 22.76 10.70
N LYS A 2 -4.33 22.66 9.85
CA LYS A 2 -5.01 21.38 9.53
C LYS A 2 -4.10 20.26 8.95
N ASN A 3 -3.05 20.60 8.20
CA ASN A 3 -2.14 19.60 7.62
C ASN A 3 -1.23 18.90 8.66
N LEU A 4 -0.87 19.60 9.75
CA LEU A 4 -0.03 19.03 10.81
C LEU A 4 -0.75 17.92 11.58
N PHE A 5 -2.07 18.07 11.76
CA PHE A 5 -2.91 17.11 12.48
C PHE A 5 -3.04 15.79 11.70
N ARG A 6 -3.29 15.86 10.37
CA ARG A 6 -3.36 14.67 9.51
C ARG A 6 -2.05 13.89 9.45
N MET A 7 -0.91 14.58 9.45
CA MET A 7 0.40 13.94 9.49
C MET A 7 0.64 13.21 10.81
N ARG A 8 0.22 13.80 11.94
CA ARG A 8 0.34 13.19 13.26
C ARG A 8 -0.52 11.93 13.37
N ASP A 9 -1.73 11.96 12.86
CA ASP A 9 -2.63 10.80 12.86
C ASP A 9 -2.07 9.67 11.97
N PHE A 10 -1.49 10.03 10.82
CA PHE A 10 -0.79 9.09 9.94
C PHE A 10 0.44 8.45 10.61
N LEU A 11 1.32 9.24 11.24
CA LEU A 11 2.49 8.74 11.97
C LEU A 11 2.09 7.87 13.17
N THR A 12 0.98 8.20 13.81
CA THR A 12 0.41 7.41 14.91
C THR A 12 -0.10 6.06 14.40
N HIS A 13 -0.84 6.05 13.28
CA HIS A 13 -1.27 4.82 12.63
C HIS A 13 -0.08 3.96 12.19
N LEU A 14 0.98 4.59 11.68
CA LEU A 14 2.21 3.93 11.28
C LEU A 14 2.97 3.33 12.48
N LYS A 15 2.98 4.01 13.64
CA LYS A 15 3.52 3.47 14.90
C LYS A 15 2.75 2.25 15.39
N PHE A 16 1.41 2.30 15.40
CA PHE A 16 0.58 1.15 15.78
C PHE A 16 0.65 0.00 14.77
N PHE A 17 0.87 0.32 13.49
CA PHE A 17 1.17 -0.65 12.45
C PHE A 17 2.54 -1.31 12.70
N ALA A 18 3.60 -0.53 12.93
CA ALA A 18 4.92 -1.05 13.24
C ALA A 18 4.91 -1.91 14.52
N ALA A 19 4.22 -1.47 15.58
CA ALA A 19 4.04 -2.26 16.80
C ALA A 19 3.36 -3.62 16.51
N ARG A 20 2.30 -3.63 15.69
CA ARG A 20 1.67 -4.89 15.22
C ARG A 20 2.59 -5.76 14.38
N VAL A 21 3.42 -5.17 13.52
CA VAL A 21 4.37 -5.89 12.66
C VAL A 21 5.44 -6.59 13.49
N PHE A 22 5.90 -5.98 14.59
CA PHE A 22 6.95 -6.54 15.44
C PHE A 22 6.46 -7.53 16.51
N ASP A 23 5.14 -7.62 16.76
CA ASP A 23 4.56 -8.42 17.87
C ASP A 23 4.13 -9.85 17.50
N HIS A 24 4.55 -10.36 16.33
CA HIS A 24 4.61 -11.79 15.95
C HIS A 24 3.42 -12.70 16.36
N MET A 25 2.43 -12.91 15.47
CA MET A 25 1.87 -14.24 15.11
C MET A 25 1.05 -14.15 13.79
N GLU A 26 1.27 -15.12 12.88
CA GLU A 26 0.47 -15.43 11.65
C GLU A 26 0.31 -14.33 10.57
N TYR A 27 1.40 -13.85 9.98
CA TYR A 27 1.36 -12.66 9.10
C TYR A 27 1.04 -12.90 7.60
N LYS A 28 1.13 -14.14 7.09
CA LYS A 28 1.15 -14.36 5.62
C LYS A 28 -0.23 -14.41 4.97
N ASP A 29 -1.23 -14.99 5.65
CA ASP A 29 -2.58 -15.15 5.09
C ASP A 29 -3.39 -13.86 5.18
N THR A 30 -3.26 -13.09 6.27
CA THR A 30 -3.99 -11.83 6.45
C THR A 30 -3.59 -10.76 5.42
N MET A 31 -2.31 -10.66 5.07
CA MET A 31 -1.88 -9.69 4.04
C MET A 31 -2.40 -10.04 2.64
N GLN A 32 -2.53 -11.33 2.32
CA GLN A 32 -3.16 -11.76 1.08
C GLN A 32 -4.64 -11.39 1.02
N GLU A 33 -5.38 -11.54 2.11
CA GLU A 33 -6.78 -11.15 2.19
C GLU A 33 -6.96 -9.64 2.05
N ILE A 34 -6.17 -8.86 2.79
CA ILE A 34 -6.17 -7.38 2.69
C ILE A 34 -5.82 -6.95 1.27
N TYR A 35 -4.83 -7.57 0.65
CA TYR A 35 -4.44 -7.28 -0.72
C TYR A 35 -5.58 -7.53 -1.71
N LYS A 36 -6.27 -8.67 -1.61
CA LYS A 36 -7.43 -8.99 -2.48
C LYS A 36 -8.51 -7.92 -2.37
N VAL A 37 -8.93 -7.60 -1.14
CA VAL A 37 -9.97 -6.58 -0.89
C VAL A 37 -9.54 -5.21 -1.42
N MET A 38 -8.29 -4.81 -1.19
CA MET A 38 -7.76 -3.52 -1.66
C MET A 38 -7.71 -3.44 -3.18
N VAL A 39 -7.32 -4.53 -3.85
CA VAL A 39 -7.31 -4.61 -5.31
C VAL A 39 -8.72 -4.48 -5.88
N GLU A 40 -9.67 -5.25 -5.36
CA GLU A 40 -11.08 -5.23 -5.79
C GLU A 40 -11.71 -3.83 -5.64
N GLN A 41 -11.43 -3.16 -4.52
CA GLN A 41 -12.00 -1.84 -4.24
C GLN A 41 -11.31 -0.69 -4.99
N ASN A 42 -10.12 -0.91 -5.58
CA ASN A 42 -9.29 0.17 -6.12
C ASN A 42 -8.67 -0.17 -7.48
N GLU A 43 -9.47 -0.73 -8.39
CA GLU A 43 -8.99 -1.20 -9.71
C GLU A 43 -8.20 -0.15 -10.51
N ASN A 44 -8.64 1.12 -10.49
CA ASN A 44 -7.94 2.19 -11.19
C ASN A 44 -6.53 2.41 -10.64
N ALA A 45 -6.40 2.55 -9.31
CA ALA A 45 -5.09 2.70 -8.66
C ALA A 45 -4.22 1.44 -8.88
N PHE A 46 -4.83 0.26 -8.81
CA PHE A 46 -4.14 -1.01 -9.03
C PHE A 46 -3.63 -1.19 -10.45
N SER A 47 -4.30 -0.60 -11.45
CA SER A 47 -3.78 -0.57 -12.83
C SER A 47 -2.39 0.10 -12.93
N GLY A 48 -2.14 1.12 -12.09
CA GLY A 48 -0.84 1.77 -11.97
C GLY A 48 0.21 0.84 -11.35
N VAL A 49 -0.17 0.10 -10.30
CA VAL A 49 0.70 -0.89 -9.64
C VAL A 49 1.13 -1.97 -10.64
N LYS A 50 0.22 -2.49 -11.47
CA LYS A 50 0.54 -3.49 -12.50
C LYS A 50 1.62 -2.99 -13.47
N LYS A 51 1.48 -1.76 -13.97
CA LYS A 51 2.46 -1.15 -14.89
C LYS A 51 3.85 -1.03 -14.26
N ILE A 52 3.90 -0.63 -12.99
CA ILE A 52 5.16 -0.55 -12.22
C ILE A 52 5.75 -1.95 -12.03
N ALA A 53 4.95 -2.93 -11.63
CA ALA A 53 5.38 -4.30 -11.43
C ALA A 53 5.96 -4.92 -12.72
N GLU A 54 5.31 -4.71 -13.85
CA GLU A 54 5.79 -5.14 -15.17
C GLU A 54 7.11 -4.49 -15.56
N TYR A 55 7.24 -3.18 -15.36
CA TYR A 55 8.48 -2.45 -15.61
C TYR A 55 9.62 -2.98 -14.75
N ILE A 56 9.41 -3.12 -13.43
CA ILE A 56 10.44 -3.59 -12.50
C ILE A 56 10.88 -5.02 -12.85
N LYS A 57 9.93 -5.89 -13.18
CA LYS A 57 10.24 -7.25 -13.65
C LYS A 57 11.06 -7.22 -14.94
N LYS A 58 10.69 -6.39 -15.91
CA LYS A 58 11.39 -6.34 -17.20
C LYS A 58 12.81 -5.77 -17.10
N GLN A 59 12.99 -4.69 -16.33
CA GLN A 59 14.28 -3.99 -16.27
C GLN A 59 15.26 -4.61 -15.27
N TYR A 60 14.75 -5.15 -14.17
CA TYR A 60 15.59 -5.60 -13.06
C TYR A 60 15.45 -7.10 -12.75
N ASN A 61 14.62 -7.83 -13.52
CA ASN A 61 14.28 -9.23 -13.27
C ASN A 61 13.78 -9.48 -11.82
N TYR A 62 13.15 -8.47 -11.22
CA TYR A 62 12.64 -8.52 -9.85
C TYR A 62 11.12 -8.59 -9.84
N LYS A 63 10.55 -9.56 -9.11
CA LYS A 63 9.11 -9.70 -8.93
C LYS A 63 8.72 -9.07 -7.60
N LEU A 64 7.90 -8.02 -7.67
CA LEU A 64 7.33 -7.40 -6.47
C LEU A 64 6.52 -8.42 -5.67
N THR A 65 6.75 -8.44 -4.37
CA THR A 65 5.97 -9.15 -3.36
C THR A 65 4.57 -8.55 -3.21
N ILE A 66 3.68 -9.24 -2.50
CA ILE A 66 2.33 -8.74 -2.21
C ILE A 66 2.40 -7.48 -1.36
N ASP A 67 3.30 -7.44 -0.37
CA ASP A 67 3.47 -6.31 0.53
C ASP A 67 3.95 -5.06 -0.23
N GLU A 68 4.91 -5.22 -1.15
CA GLU A 68 5.39 -4.12 -2.00
C GLU A 68 4.29 -3.62 -2.95
N GLN A 69 3.50 -4.53 -3.54
CA GLN A 69 2.37 -4.15 -4.40
C GLN A 69 1.27 -3.44 -3.61
N LEU A 70 0.97 -3.89 -2.39
CA LEU A 70 0.01 -3.26 -1.49
C LEU A 70 0.47 -1.86 -1.06
N TYR A 71 1.76 -1.70 -0.76
CA TYR A 71 2.35 -0.40 -0.46
C TYR A 71 2.18 0.57 -1.64
N LEU A 72 2.54 0.15 -2.85
CA LEU A 72 2.34 0.97 -4.05
C LEU A 72 0.87 1.31 -4.28
N LEU A 73 -0.04 0.37 -4.07
CA LEU A 73 -1.48 0.58 -4.22
C LEU A 73 -1.99 1.70 -3.30
N ILE A 74 -1.63 1.65 -2.03
CA ILE A 74 -1.99 2.67 -1.03
C ILE A 74 -1.47 4.05 -1.45
N HIS A 75 -0.21 4.11 -1.90
CA HIS A 75 0.42 5.37 -2.30
C HIS A 75 -0.21 5.98 -3.56
N ILE A 76 -0.45 5.18 -4.59
CA ILE A 76 -1.08 5.63 -5.83
C ILE A 76 -2.52 6.08 -5.56
N LYS A 77 -3.29 5.30 -4.80
CA LYS A 77 -4.66 5.66 -4.42
C LYS A 77 -4.70 7.04 -3.75
N ARG A 78 -3.81 7.29 -2.78
CA ARG A 78 -3.75 8.57 -2.07
C ARG A 78 -3.50 9.74 -3.02
N ILE A 79 -2.61 9.57 -3.99
CA ILE A 79 -2.31 10.61 -5.00
C ILE A 79 -3.54 10.89 -5.88
N LEU A 80 -4.23 9.84 -6.35
CA LEU A 80 -5.44 9.99 -7.17
C LEU A 80 -6.57 10.69 -6.40
N ASP A 81 -6.77 10.31 -5.13
CA ASP A 81 -7.79 10.91 -4.26
C ASP A 81 -7.46 12.39 -3.95
N GLU A 82 -6.18 12.76 -3.90
CA GLU A 82 -5.72 14.15 -3.72
C GLU A 82 -5.89 15.01 -4.99
N GLN A 83 -5.78 14.42 -6.19
CA GLN A 83 -5.97 15.12 -7.48
C GLN A 83 -7.43 15.35 -7.84
N THR A 84 -8.36 14.60 -7.24
CA THR A 84 -9.81 14.71 -7.51
C THR A 84 -10.51 15.73 -6.60
N LYS A 85 -9.74 16.44 -5.74
CA LYS A 85 -10.21 17.53 -4.88
C LYS A 85 -9.81 18.89 -5.44
#